data_AF-X1B5L9-F1
#
_entry.id   AF-X1B5L9-F1
#
_cell.length_a   1.000
_cell.length_b   1.000
_cell.length_c   1.000
_cell.angle_alpha   90.00
_cell.angle_beta   90.00
_cell.angle_gamma   90.00
#
_symmetry.space_group_name_H-M   'P 1'
#
loop_
_entity.id
_entity.type
_entity.pdbx_description
1 polymer ?
#
loop_
_entity_poly.entity_id
_entity_poly.type
_entity_poly.pdbx_seq_one_letter_code
_entity_poly.pdbx_strand_id
1 'polypeptide(L)'
;MEKEPLFKYLGEHLPFKSLWADYEAWKEKHAQYIDLGENLLEDLVKEGETKMELRVRGCDYPGSRLTPEFEKPMVKRLGLTLAGEKPGAFHFSWQEATTQIGRVVMILCVDGENVIVVKTNGNKQKEYERRYQEVFDDCMQGDTVGRMKKLFNDLCTLKDKIQR
;
A
#
# COMPACT_ATOMS: atom_id res chain seq x y z
N MET A 1 -15.20 -2.04 -26.49
CA MET A 1 -14.93 -3.49 -26.60
C MET A 1 -14.96 -4.04 -25.20
N GLU A 2 -16.05 -4.72 -24.84
CA GLU A 2 -16.11 -5.54 -23.64
C GLU A 2 -14.97 -6.56 -23.74
N LYS A 3 -14.07 -6.57 -22.75
CA LYS A 3 -13.15 -7.69 -22.60
C LYS A 3 -14.02 -8.90 -22.26
N GLU A 4 -14.42 -9.67 -23.27
CA GLU A 4 -14.97 -11.00 -23.02
C GLU A 4 -14.00 -11.69 -22.07
N PRO A 5 -14.46 -12.07 -20.86
CA PRO A 5 -13.54 -12.55 -19.85
C PRO A 5 -13.02 -13.89 -20.37
N LEU A 6 -11.72 -13.95 -20.66
CA LEU A 6 -10.91 -15.17 -20.86
C LEU A 6 -11.37 -16.34 -19.95
N PHE A 7 -11.89 -15.98 -18.77
CA PHE A 7 -12.46 -16.83 -17.74
C PHE A 7 -13.67 -17.69 -18.14
N LYS A 8 -14.51 -17.29 -19.11
CA LYS A 8 -15.71 -18.07 -19.50
C LYS A 8 -15.35 -19.37 -20.21
N TYR A 9 -14.31 -19.35 -21.04
CA TYR A 9 -13.90 -20.49 -21.88
C TYR A 9 -12.91 -21.43 -21.18
N LEU A 10 -12.16 -20.96 -20.17
CA LEU A 10 -11.23 -21.81 -19.40
C LEU A 10 -11.94 -22.96 -18.66
N GLY A 11 -13.19 -22.75 -18.21
CA GLY A 11 -13.97 -23.78 -17.53
C GLY A 11 -14.37 -24.96 -18.42
N GLU A 12 -14.55 -24.71 -19.72
CA GLU A 12 -14.91 -25.74 -20.71
C GLU A 12 -13.72 -26.64 -21.06
N HIS A 13 -12.50 -26.21 -20.73
CA HIS A 13 -11.25 -26.92 -21.06
C HIS A 13 -10.53 -27.53 -19.86
N LEU A 14 -11.05 -27.37 -18.63
CA LEU A 14 -10.51 -28.06 -17.46
C LEU A 14 -11.05 -29.50 -17.41
N PRO A 15 -10.23 -30.54 -17.62
CA PRO A 15 -10.69 -31.90 -17.85
C PRO A 15 -11.24 -32.59 -16.59
N PHE A 16 -11.07 -32.00 -15.40
CA PHE A 16 -11.49 -32.59 -14.13
C PHE A 16 -12.28 -31.59 -13.28
N LYS A 17 -13.41 -32.04 -12.72
CA LYS A 17 -14.30 -31.24 -11.85
C LYS A 17 -13.59 -30.65 -10.63
N SER A 18 -12.56 -31.32 -10.10
CA SER A 18 -11.73 -30.83 -9.00
C SER A 18 -10.97 -29.56 -9.38
N LEU A 19 -10.40 -29.49 -10.59
CA LEU A 19 -9.67 -28.32 -11.08
C LEU A 19 -10.60 -27.11 -11.24
N TRP A 20 -11.85 -27.33 -11.64
CA TRP A 20 -12.85 -26.25 -11.70
C TRP A 20 -13.19 -25.70 -10.32
N ALA A 21 -13.39 -26.58 -9.32
CA ALA A 21 -13.66 -26.15 -7.95
C ALA A 21 -12.47 -25.37 -7.34
N ASP A 22 -11.23 -25.82 -7.58
CA ASP A 22 -10.02 -25.11 -7.16
C ASP A 22 -9.91 -23.74 -7.84
N TYR A 23 -10.30 -23.62 -9.10
CA TYR A 23 -10.31 -22.36 -9.85
C TYR A 23 -11.36 -21.36 -9.37
N GLU A 24 -12.60 -21.80 -9.08
CA GLU A 24 -13.63 -20.92 -8.51
C GLU A 24 -13.21 -20.43 -7.11
N ALA A 25 -12.67 -21.32 -6.27
CA ALA A 25 -12.14 -20.95 -4.97
C ALA A 25 -10.98 -19.95 -5.08
N TRP A 26 -10.11 -20.09 -6.09
CA TRP A 26 -9.04 -19.15 -6.36
C TRP A 26 -9.59 -17.76 -6.72
N LYS A 27 -10.59 -17.67 -7.61
CA LYS A 27 -11.20 -16.40 -8.00
C LYS A 27 -11.85 -15.68 -6.83
N GLU A 28 -12.59 -16.41 -5.99
CA GLU A 28 -13.24 -15.85 -4.80
C GLU A 28 -12.20 -15.29 -3.82
N LYS A 29 -11.17 -16.07 -3.49
CA LYS A 29 -10.10 -15.61 -2.60
C LYS A 29 -9.30 -14.45 -3.17
N HIS A 30 -9.12 -14.42 -4.49
CA HIS A 30 -8.42 -13.33 -5.17
C HIS A 30 -9.21 -12.03 -5.03
N ALA A 31 -10.52 -12.05 -5.27
CA ALA A 31 -11.39 -10.89 -5.05
C ALA A 31 -11.32 -10.40 -3.59
N GLN A 32 -11.46 -11.30 -2.61
CA GLN A 32 -11.33 -10.95 -1.19
C GLN A 32 -9.97 -10.33 -0.85
N TYR A 33 -8.90 -10.81 -1.47
CA TYR A 33 -7.55 -10.25 -1.27
C TYR A 33 -7.42 -8.83 -1.82
N ILE A 34 -8.00 -8.56 -3.01
CA ILE A 34 -8.04 -7.21 -3.59
C ILE A 34 -8.83 -6.27 -2.68
N ASP A 35 -10.04 -6.66 -2.26
CA ASP A 35 -10.89 -5.84 -1.38
C ASP A 35 -10.19 -5.50 -0.06
N LEU A 36 -9.51 -6.48 0.56
CA LEU A 36 -8.72 -6.23 1.76
C LEU A 36 -7.54 -5.30 1.52
N GLY A 37 -6.89 -5.41 0.36
CA GLY A 37 -5.81 -4.50 -0.04
C GLY A 37 -6.31 -3.07 -0.17
N GLU A 38 -7.44 -2.85 -0.85
CA GLU A 38 -8.04 -1.52 -1.01
C GLU A 38 -8.43 -0.91 0.34
N ASN A 39 -9.09 -1.68 1.21
CA ASN A 39 -9.44 -1.22 2.56
C ASN A 39 -8.20 -0.86 3.40
N LEU A 40 -7.13 -1.65 3.30
CA LEU A 40 -5.89 -1.37 4.03
C LEU A 40 -5.22 -0.07 3.56
N LEU A 41 -5.26 0.22 2.26
CA LEU A 41 -4.75 1.48 1.71
C LEU A 41 -5.53 2.67 2.27
N GLU A 42 -6.86 2.58 2.32
CA GLU A 42 -7.67 3.63 2.93
C GLU A 42 -7.35 3.83 4.41
N ASP A 43 -7.21 2.74 5.16
CA ASP A 43 -6.90 2.80 6.59
C ASP A 43 -5.52 3.41 6.85
N LEU A 44 -4.51 3.04 6.04
CA LEU A 44 -3.17 3.63 6.08
C LEU A 44 -3.20 5.14 5.87
N VAL A 45 -3.97 5.60 4.87
CA VAL A 45 -4.11 7.03 4.60
C VAL A 45 -4.83 7.72 5.76
N LYS A 46 -5.95 7.18 6.26
CA LYS A 46 -6.70 7.76 7.40
C LYS A 46 -5.86 7.84 8.67
N GLU A 47 -5.09 6.80 8.97
CA GLU A 47 -4.18 6.75 10.11
C GLU A 47 -3.05 7.78 9.93
N GLY A 48 -2.49 7.87 8.73
CA GLY A 48 -1.55 8.90 8.34
C GLY A 48 -2.09 10.30 8.56
N GLU A 49 -3.31 10.58 8.10
CA GLU A 49 -3.94 11.89 8.26
C GLU A 49 -4.14 12.25 9.74
N THR A 50 -4.53 11.27 10.55
CA THR A 50 -4.79 11.41 11.98
C THR A 50 -3.49 11.65 12.76
N LYS A 51 -2.49 10.77 12.62
CA LYS A 51 -1.21 10.86 13.33
C LYS A 51 -0.38 12.04 12.89
N MET A 52 -0.44 12.43 11.63
CA MET A 52 0.33 13.56 11.11
C MET A 52 -0.36 14.90 11.33
N GLU A 53 -1.67 14.89 11.63
CA GLU A 53 -2.53 16.08 11.67
C GLU A 53 -2.49 16.85 10.34
N LEU A 54 -2.36 16.11 9.23
CA LEU A 54 -2.26 16.63 7.86
C LEU A 54 -3.27 15.90 6.98
N ARG A 55 -3.74 16.52 5.91
CA ARG A 55 -4.60 15.85 4.93
C ARG A 55 -3.85 15.54 3.65
N VAL A 56 -4.28 14.50 2.94
CA VAL A 56 -3.84 14.25 1.57
C VAL A 56 -4.37 15.38 0.68
N ARG A 57 -3.45 16.05 -0.02
CA ARG A 57 -3.76 17.11 -0.97
C ARG A 57 -2.87 16.98 -2.20
N GLY A 58 -3.36 17.44 -3.34
CA GLY A 58 -2.58 17.47 -4.58
C GLY A 58 -1.30 18.31 -4.44
N CYS A 59 -0.35 18.05 -5.35
CA CYS A 59 0.98 18.68 -5.33
C CYS A 59 0.96 20.20 -5.46
N ASP A 60 -0.11 20.78 -6.00
CA ASP A 60 -0.25 22.23 -6.17
C ASP A 60 -0.71 22.95 -4.89
N TYR A 61 -1.11 22.21 -3.85
CA TYR A 61 -1.55 22.84 -2.59
C TYR A 61 -0.37 23.56 -1.91
N PRO A 62 -0.51 24.83 -1.50
CA PRO A 62 0.62 25.61 -0.98
C PRO A 62 0.87 25.44 0.53
N GLY A 63 0.10 24.58 1.21
CA GLY A 63 0.20 24.36 2.65
C GLY A 63 0.81 23.00 3.01
N SER A 64 0.98 22.79 4.32
CA SER A 64 1.40 21.48 4.84
C SER A 64 0.36 20.42 4.52
N ARG A 65 0.82 19.25 4.07
CA ARG A 65 -0.05 18.16 3.58
C ARG A 65 0.70 16.83 3.56
N LEU A 66 -0.08 15.76 3.52
CA LEU A 66 0.39 14.50 2.94
C LEU A 66 0.27 14.60 1.42
N THR A 67 1.19 13.98 0.71
CA THR A 67 1.12 13.88 -0.76
C THR A 67 0.27 12.69 -1.18
N PRO A 68 -0.14 12.61 -2.46
CA PRO A 68 -0.75 11.39 -3.01
C PRO A 68 0.16 10.16 -3.03
N GLU A 69 1.45 10.32 -2.72
CA GLU A 69 2.44 9.24 -2.66
C GLU A 69 2.70 8.73 -1.24
N PHE A 70 2.00 9.27 -0.25
CA PHE A 70 2.24 9.03 1.18
C PHE A 70 2.38 7.55 1.54
N GLU A 71 1.46 6.72 1.05
CA GLU A 71 1.38 5.30 1.37
C GLU A 71 2.33 4.42 0.56
N LYS A 72 2.86 4.91 -0.57
CA LYS A 72 3.61 4.07 -1.52
C LYS A 72 4.80 3.33 -0.89
N PRO A 73 5.66 3.96 -0.07
CA PRO A 73 6.77 3.25 0.58
C PRO A 73 6.30 2.15 1.54
N MET A 74 5.21 2.41 2.28
CA MET A 74 4.60 1.46 3.20
C MET A 74 4.03 0.25 2.45
N VAL A 75 3.30 0.49 1.36
CA VAL A 75 2.73 -0.55 0.50
C VAL A 75 3.82 -1.44 -0.10
N LYS A 76 4.91 -0.83 -0.59
CA LYS A 76 6.05 -1.56 -1.13
C LYS A 76 6.63 -2.52 -0.08
N ARG A 77 6.82 -2.06 1.15
CA ARG A 77 7.36 -2.87 2.26
C ARG A 77 6.41 -3.95 2.73
N LEU A 78 5.10 -3.66 2.75
CA LEU A 78 4.09 -4.68 3.01
C LEU A 78 4.18 -5.79 1.95
N GLY A 79 4.25 -5.44 0.67
CA GLY A 79 4.41 -6.40 -0.42
C GLY A 79 5.63 -7.30 -0.25
N LEU A 80 6.80 -6.72 0.06
CA LEU A 80 8.03 -7.49 0.36
C LEU A 80 7.83 -8.41 1.56
N THR A 81 7.19 -7.94 2.63
CA THR A 81 6.90 -8.74 3.83
C THR A 81 5.97 -9.91 3.53
N LEU A 82 4.95 -9.71 2.68
CA LEU A 82 4.05 -10.77 2.23
C LEU A 82 4.75 -11.80 1.35
N ALA A 83 5.76 -11.39 0.58
CA ALA A 83 6.63 -12.28 -0.19
C ALA A 83 7.64 -13.06 0.67
N GLY A 84 7.65 -12.85 2.00
CA GLY A 84 8.57 -13.51 2.92
C GLY A 84 9.93 -12.81 3.06
N GLU A 85 10.09 -11.64 2.46
CA GLU A 85 11.30 -10.82 2.62
C GLU A 85 11.26 -10.01 3.93
N LYS A 86 12.45 -9.58 4.37
CA LYS A 86 12.60 -8.68 5.53
C LYS A 86 13.10 -7.32 5.03
N PRO A 87 12.21 -6.36 4.74
CA PRO A 87 12.63 -5.03 4.34
C PRO A 87 13.48 -4.39 5.47
N GLY A 88 14.49 -3.61 5.10
CA GLY A 88 15.35 -2.87 6.04
C GLY A 88 14.60 -1.76 6.79
N ALA A 89 15.27 -0.79 7.41
CA ALA A 89 14.60 0.41 7.94
C ALA A 89 14.18 1.37 6.80
N PHE A 90 13.21 2.26 7.03
CA PHE A 90 12.91 3.36 6.10
C PHE A 90 14.12 4.27 5.93
N HIS A 91 14.38 4.67 4.69
CA HIS A 91 15.35 5.72 4.40
C HIS A 91 14.64 7.07 4.33
N PHE A 92 14.88 7.91 5.33
CA PHE A 92 14.33 9.26 5.42
C PHE A 92 15.33 10.29 4.90
N SER A 93 14.86 11.21 4.06
CA SER A 93 15.63 12.39 3.63
C SER A 93 14.72 13.60 3.49
N TRP A 94 15.31 14.79 3.61
CA TRP A 94 14.58 16.05 3.52
C TRP A 94 15.12 16.88 2.37
N GLN A 95 14.20 17.48 1.60
CA GLN A 95 14.53 18.36 0.49
C GLN A 95 13.86 19.71 0.68
N GLU A 96 14.61 20.79 0.44
CA GLU A 96 14.04 22.13 0.36
C GLU A 96 13.58 22.39 -1.07
N ALA A 97 12.37 22.92 -1.23
CA ALA A 97 11.82 23.27 -2.52
C ALA A 97 11.10 24.62 -2.46
N THR A 98 11.08 25.33 -3.60
CA THR A 98 10.28 26.55 -3.75
C THR A 98 9.02 26.23 -4.55
N THR A 99 7.86 26.48 -3.95
CA THR A 99 6.56 26.33 -4.62
C THR A 99 6.41 27.32 -5.78
N GLN A 100 5.47 27.07 -6.70
CA GLN A 100 5.19 27.96 -7.84
C GLN A 100 4.86 29.41 -7.43
N ILE A 101 4.35 29.61 -6.22
CA ILE A 101 4.05 30.92 -5.63
C ILE A 101 5.21 31.53 -4.83
N GLY A 102 6.44 31.01 -4.98
CA GLY A 102 7.64 31.54 -4.36
C GLY A 102 7.82 31.21 -2.87
N ARG A 103 7.00 30.33 -2.28
CA ARG A 103 7.15 29.92 -0.88
C ARG A 103 8.10 28.73 -0.75
N VAL A 104 9.05 28.84 0.19
CA VAL A 104 9.95 27.74 0.57
C VAL A 104 9.19 26.73 1.42
N VAL A 105 9.36 25.45 1.12
CA VAL A 105 8.78 24.31 1.83
C VAL A 105 9.83 23.22 2.02
N MET A 106 9.62 22.38 3.03
CA MET A 106 10.38 21.15 3.22
C MET A 106 9.55 19.95 2.78
N ILE A 107 10.19 19.04 2.07
CA ILE A 107 9.59 17.79 1.58
C ILE A 107 10.28 16.62 2.28
N LEU A 108 9.49 15.80 2.97
CA LEU A 108 9.97 14.51 3.49
C LEU A 108 9.91 13.49 2.36
N CYS A 109 11.06 12.90 2.07
CA CYS A 109 11.22 11.82 1.12
C CYS A 109 11.48 10.51 1.87
N VAL A 110 10.69 9.48 1.57
CA VAL A 110 10.82 8.15 2.16
C VAL A 110 11.07 7.13 1.06
N ASP A 111 12.21 6.46 1.11
CA ASP A 111 12.64 5.47 0.09
C ASP A 111 12.56 6.02 -1.36
N GLY A 112 12.76 7.34 -1.52
CA GLY A 112 12.73 8.04 -2.81
C GLY A 112 11.36 8.64 -3.19
N GLU A 113 10.30 8.41 -2.42
CA GLU A 113 8.98 8.99 -2.65
C GLU A 113 8.75 10.24 -1.79
N ASN A 114 8.20 11.30 -2.37
CA ASN A 114 7.82 12.51 -1.65
C ASN A 114 6.53 12.25 -0.90
N VAL A 115 6.55 12.08 0.42
CA VAL A 115 5.37 11.64 1.19
C VAL A 115 4.67 12.76 1.97
N ILE A 116 5.41 13.80 2.34
CA ILE A 116 4.89 14.92 3.15
C ILE A 116 5.51 16.22 2.66
N VAL A 117 4.70 17.27 2.58
CA VAL A 117 5.17 18.65 2.41
C VAL A 117 4.79 19.44 3.63
N VAL A 118 5.73 20.19 4.20
CA VAL A 118 5.50 21.09 5.35
C VAL A 118 6.09 22.45 5.09
N LYS A 119 5.46 23.49 5.65
CA LYS A 119 6.08 24.81 5.73
C LYS A 119 7.36 24.72 6.55
N THR A 120 8.35 25.54 6.22
CA THR A 120 9.63 25.68 6.95
C THR A 120 9.39 26.25 8.36
N ASN A 121 8.87 25.43 9.27
CA ASN A 121 8.59 25.80 10.66
C ASN A 121 9.31 24.84 11.61
N GLY A 122 10.59 25.09 11.84
CA GLY A 122 11.35 24.55 12.97
C GLY A 122 11.78 23.08 12.89
N ASN A 123 12.32 22.59 14.01
CA ASN A 123 13.03 21.32 14.16
C ASN A 123 12.11 20.10 14.35
N LYS A 124 10.99 20.04 13.61
CA LYS A 124 9.99 18.95 13.72
C LYS A 124 10.24 17.77 12.78
N GLN A 125 11.34 17.79 12.03
CA GLN A 125 11.67 16.75 11.05
C GLN A 125 11.68 15.34 11.67
N LYS A 126 12.36 15.18 12.80
CA LYS A 126 12.43 13.90 13.53
C LYS A 126 11.07 13.43 14.05
N GLU A 127 10.18 14.36 14.37
CA GLU A 127 8.82 14.03 14.78
C GLU A 127 8.00 13.46 13.62
N TYR A 128 8.11 14.03 12.42
CA TYR A 128 7.46 13.49 11.22
C TYR A 128 8.01 12.13 10.81
N GLU A 129 9.34 11.94 10.86
CA GLU A 129 9.96 10.63 10.62
C GLU A 129 9.42 9.56 11.59
N ARG A 130 9.38 9.88 12.89
CA ARG A 130 8.84 8.98 13.93
C ARG A 130 7.36 8.67 13.68
N ARG A 131 6.52 9.70 13.49
CA ARG A 131 5.08 9.50 13.23
C ARG A 131 4.86 8.65 11.98
N TYR A 132 5.71 8.77 10.96
CA TYR A 132 5.60 7.97 9.72
C TYR A 132 5.87 6.50 10.00
N GLN A 133 6.94 6.20 10.75
CA GLN A 133 7.23 4.84 11.21
C GLN A 133 6.08 4.28 12.04
N GLU A 134 5.50 5.08 12.95
CA GLU A 134 4.38 4.64 13.80
C GLU A 134 3.13 4.29 13.00
N VAL A 135 2.81 5.04 11.94
CA VAL A 135 1.69 4.68 11.03
C VAL A 135 1.92 3.29 10.43
N PHE A 136 3.14 3.01 9.97
CA PHE A 136 3.47 1.71 9.41
C PHE A 136 3.44 0.58 10.45
N ASP A 137 4.01 0.82 11.63
CA ASP A 137 4.10 -0.19 12.68
C ASP A 137 2.71 -0.60 13.20
N ASP A 138 1.81 0.37 13.39
CA ASP A 138 0.43 0.11 13.82
C ASP A 138 -0.33 -0.68 12.75
N CYS A 139 -0.16 -0.34 11.47
CA CYS A 139 -0.71 -1.10 10.37
C CYS A 139 -0.20 -2.55 10.37
N MET A 140 1.09 -2.76 10.58
CA MET A 140 1.71 -4.11 10.58
C MET A 140 1.28 -4.97 11.77
N GLN A 141 0.87 -4.35 12.88
CA GLN A 141 0.32 -5.03 14.06
C GLN A 141 -1.18 -5.32 13.94
N GLY A 142 -1.88 -4.68 13.00
CA GLY A 142 -3.31 -4.84 12.80
C GLY A 142 -3.73 -6.22 12.28
N ASP A 143 -4.93 -6.65 12.68
CA ASP A 143 -5.55 -7.92 12.25
C ASP A 143 -5.64 -8.07 10.72
N THR A 144 -5.79 -6.95 10.00
CA THR A 144 -5.92 -6.91 8.53
C THR A 144 -4.71 -7.51 7.85
N VAL A 145 -3.49 -7.18 8.30
CA VAL A 145 -2.25 -7.73 7.72
C VAL A 145 -2.14 -9.23 7.98
N GLY A 146 -2.57 -9.69 9.16
CA GLY A 146 -2.65 -11.12 9.47
C GLY A 146 -3.59 -11.88 8.53
N ARG A 147 -4.77 -11.33 8.25
CA ARG A 147 -5.73 -11.90 7.28
C ARG A 147 -5.18 -11.91 5.86
N MET A 148 -4.54 -10.82 5.43
CA MET A 148 -3.91 -10.73 4.11
C MET A 148 -2.80 -11.78 3.94
N LYS A 149 -1.95 -11.98 4.94
CA LYS A 149 -0.91 -13.03 4.92
C LYS A 149 -1.52 -14.42 4.71
N LYS A 150 -2.59 -14.74 5.44
CA LYS A 150 -3.28 -16.01 5.31
C LYS A 150 -3.87 -16.19 3.92
N LEU A 151 -4.60 -15.20 3.41
CA LEU A 151 -5.22 -15.24 2.08
C LEU A 151 -4.17 -15.35 0.96
N PHE A 152 -3.06 -14.62 1.09
CA PHE A 152 -1.96 -14.70 0.13
C PHE A 152 -1.37 -16.12 0.07
N ASN A 153 -1.10 -16.73 1.22
CA ASN A 153 -0.59 -18.11 1.28
C ASN A 153 -1.58 -19.13 0.71
N ASP A 154 -2.88 -18.96 1.01
CA ASP A 154 -3.95 -19.77 0.46
C ASP A 154 -4.01 -19.67 -1.07
N LEU A 155 -3.87 -18.45 -1.62
CA LEU A 155 -3.84 -18.20 -3.06
C LEU A 155 -2.62 -18.83 -3.73
N CYS A 156 -1.43 -18.71 -3.14
CA CYS A 156 -0.22 -19.37 -3.63
C CYS A 156 -0.39 -20.90 -3.66
N THR A 157 -0.95 -21.48 -2.60
CA THR A 157 -1.20 -22.93 -2.51
C THR A 157 -2.18 -23.40 -3.59
N LEU A 158 -3.27 -22.65 -3.83
CA LEU A 158 -4.23 -22.98 -4.89
C LEU A 158 -3.62 -22.85 -6.29
N LYS A 159 -2.81 -21.81 -6.52
CA LYS A 159 -2.09 -21.62 -7.79
C LYS A 159 -1.17 -22.80 -8.09
N ASP A 160 -0.39 -23.25 -7.11
CA ASP A 160 0.52 -24.39 -7.27
C ASP A 160 -0.23 -25.69 -7.59
N LYS A 161 -1.46 -25.87 -7.10
CA LYS A 161 -2.30 -27.04 -7.42
C LYS A 161 -2.84 -27.00 -8.83
N ILE A 162 -3.23 -25.83 -9.33
CA ILE A 162 -3.76 -25.66 -10.69
C ILE A 162 -2.65 -25.84 -11.74
N GLN A 163 -1.40 -25.52 -11.40
CA GLN A 163 -0.25 -25.60 -12.30
C GLN A 163 0.43 -26.99 -12.35
N ARG A 164 0.02 -27.95 -11.51
CA ARG A 164 0.51 -29.33 -11.49
C ARG A 164 -0.42 -30.26 -12.26
#